data_AF-A0A163VSP6-F1
#
_entry.id   AF-A0A163VSP6-F1
#
_cell.length_a   1.000
_cell.length_b   1.000
_cell.length_c   1.000
_cell.angle_alpha   90.00
_cell.angle_beta   90.00
_cell.angle_gamma   90.00
#
_symmetry.space_group_name_H-M   'P 1'
#
loop_
_entity.id
_entity.type
_entity.pdbx_description
1 polymer ?
#
loop_
_entity_poly.entity_id
_entity_poly.type
_entity_poly.pdbx_seq_one_letter_code
_entity_poly.pdbx_strand_id
1 'polypeptide(L)'
;MSFNASTREVMQALGVNDAKTLHRRREDYNDKSIHPDTQIFKLGVHYRRKSPTSPQVVWDQELAVRAWTEATKINRSRFDDGGEA
;
A
#
# COMPACT_ATOMS: atom_id res chain seq x y z
N MET A 1 -4.41 -15.56 -5.84
CA MET A 1 -3.35 -14.60 -5.48
C MET A 1 -2.19 -14.81 -6.42
N SER A 2 -1.93 -13.82 -7.28
CA SER A 2 -0.88 -13.86 -8.31
C SER A 2 0.14 -12.78 -8.00
N PHE A 3 1.20 -13.13 -7.26
CA PHE A 3 2.30 -12.21 -6.94
C PHE A 3 3.28 -12.09 -8.12
N ASN A 4 2.84 -11.44 -9.20
CA ASN A 4 3.58 -11.30 -10.45
C ASN A 4 3.91 -9.85 -10.80
N ALA A 5 3.25 -8.86 -10.20
CA ALA A 5 3.45 -7.46 -10.52
C ALA A 5 4.70 -6.89 -9.82
N SER A 6 5.43 -6.06 -10.55
CA SER A 6 6.51 -5.23 -10.01
C SER A 6 5.96 -4.00 -9.28
N THR A 7 6.78 -3.41 -8.41
CA THR A 7 6.43 -2.14 -7.75
C THR A 7 6.06 -1.05 -8.75
N ARG A 8 6.69 -1.02 -9.93
CA ARG A 8 6.41 -0.03 -10.97
C ARG A 8 5.01 -0.20 -11.57
N GLU A 9 4.60 -1.43 -11.85
CA GLU A 9 3.27 -1.72 -12.39
C GLU A 9 2.18 -1.34 -11.39
N VAL A 10 2.38 -1.67 -10.10
CA VAL A 10 1.46 -1.25 -9.05
C VAL A 10 1.44 0.27 -8.90
N MET A 11 2.58 0.95 -8.92
CA MET A 11 2.64 2.41 -8.92
C MET A 11 1.80 3.04 -10.02
N GLN A 12 1.91 2.53 -11.26
CA GLN A 12 1.12 3.00 -12.39
C GLN A 12 -0.37 2.75 -12.17
N ALA A 13 -0.75 1.57 -11.66
CA ALA A 13 -2.14 1.22 -11.37
C ALA A 13 -2.74 2.09 -10.25
N LEU A 14 -1.94 2.50 -9.27
CA LEU A 14 -2.35 3.34 -8.15
C LEU A 14 -2.28 4.85 -8.46
N GLY A 15 -1.71 5.25 -9.60
CA GLY A 15 -1.42 6.66 -9.90
C GLY A 15 -0.37 7.28 -8.97
N VAL A 16 0.51 6.46 -8.38
CA VAL A 16 1.56 6.90 -7.46
C VAL A 16 2.86 7.09 -8.22
N ASN A 17 3.41 8.31 -8.19
CA ASN A 17 4.64 8.65 -8.91
C ASN A 17 5.92 8.35 -8.13
N ASP A 18 5.82 8.06 -6.83
CA ASP A 18 6.98 7.86 -5.95
C ASP A 18 6.96 6.49 -5.25
N ALA A 19 8.06 5.73 -5.41
CA ALA A 19 8.18 4.39 -4.85
C ALA A 19 8.29 4.40 -3.31
N LYS A 20 8.75 5.50 -2.69
CA LYS A 20 8.80 5.64 -1.23
C LYS A 20 7.39 5.74 -0.66
N THR A 21 6.44 6.32 -1.40
CA THR A 21 5.04 6.32 -1.00
C THR A 21 4.51 4.90 -0.83
N LEU A 22 4.72 3.98 -1.79
CA LEU A 22 4.33 2.58 -1.57
C LEU A 22 5.14 1.95 -0.43
N HIS A 23 6.44 2.21 -0.40
CA HIS A 23 7.34 1.58 0.57
C HIS A 23 6.92 1.88 2.02
N ARG A 24 6.55 3.13 2.33
CA ARG A 24 6.07 3.58 3.65
C ARG A 24 4.74 2.95 4.06
N ARG A 25 3.94 2.52 3.08
CA ARG A 25 2.59 1.96 3.27
C ARG A 25 2.61 0.46 3.48
N ARG A 26 3.79 -0.16 3.54
CA ARG A 26 3.98 -1.58 3.83
C ARG A 26 4.08 -1.80 5.33
N GLU A 27 3.54 -2.91 5.81
CA GLU A 27 3.64 -3.31 7.22
C GLU A 27 5.09 -3.53 7.66
N ASP A 28 5.99 -3.97 6.75
CA ASP A 28 7.40 -4.19 7.08
C ASP A 28 8.22 -2.89 7.15
N TYR A 29 7.60 -1.74 6.87
CA TYR A 29 8.25 -0.44 7.04
C TYR A 29 8.28 -0.04 8.51
N ASN A 30 9.41 -0.32 9.16
CA ASN A 30 9.61 -0.04 10.57
C ASN A 30 10.23 1.36 10.77
N ASP A 31 9.40 2.40 10.63
CA ASP A 31 9.77 3.79 10.89
C ASP A 31 8.80 4.39 11.90
N LYS A 32 9.33 4.84 13.05
CA LYS A 32 8.53 5.36 14.17
C LYS A 32 7.79 6.65 13.84
N SER A 33 8.14 7.33 12.74
CA SER A 33 7.46 8.52 12.26
C SER A 33 6.22 8.22 11.40
N ILE A 34 5.97 6.96 11.06
CA ILE A 34 4.80 6.54 10.29
C ILE A 34 3.76 5.90 11.21
N HIS A 35 2.54 6.44 11.17
CA HIS A 35 1.43 5.91 11.93
C HIS A 35 1.01 4.53 11.37
N PRO A 36 0.78 3.50 12.21
CA PRO A 36 0.43 2.15 11.76
C PRO A 36 -0.84 2.10 10.89
N ASP A 37 -1.83 2.96 11.14
CA ASP A 37 -3.03 3.09 10.29
C ASP A 37 -2.74 3.47 8.83
N THR A 38 -1.56 4.03 8.55
CA THR A 38 -1.15 4.32 7.17
C THR A 38 -0.54 3.11 6.48
N GLN A 39 -0.22 2.03 7.20
CA GLN A 39 0.30 0.78 6.64
C GLN A 39 -0.86 -0.06 6.08
N ILE A 40 -1.06 0.07 4.77
CA ILE A 40 -2.17 -0.56 4.03
C ILE A 40 -1.77 -1.95 3.53
N PHE A 41 -0.51 -2.09 3.10
CA PHE A 41 -0.02 -3.28 2.43
C PHE A 41 0.54 -4.28 3.42
N LYS A 42 0.13 -5.55 3.26
CA LYS A 42 0.41 -6.63 4.18
C LYS A 42 1.28 -7.70 3.53
N LEU A 43 2.25 -8.21 4.27
CA LEU A 43 3.18 -9.22 3.81
C LEU A 43 2.44 -10.57 3.67
N GLY A 44 2.60 -11.23 2.52
CA GLY A 44 1.89 -12.47 2.19
C GLY A 44 0.46 -12.29 1.71
N VAL A 45 -0.08 -11.06 1.75
CA VAL A 45 -1.43 -10.73 1.24
C VAL A 45 -1.34 -9.82 0.03
N HIS A 46 -0.75 -8.64 0.19
CA HIS A 46 -0.64 -7.61 -0.85
C HIS A 46 0.71 -7.68 -1.58
N TYR A 47 1.77 -8.06 -0.87
CA TYR A 47 3.10 -8.22 -1.43
C TYR A 47 3.86 -9.34 -0.73
N ARG A 48 4.89 -9.85 -1.40
CA ARG A 48 5.86 -10.76 -0.81
C ARG A 48 7.26 -10.42 -1.28
N ARG A 49 8.27 -10.78 -0.51
CA ARG A 49 9.67 -10.70 -0.96
C ARG A 49 9.92 -11.78 -2.01
N LYS A 50 10.62 -11.46 -3.10
CA LYS A 50 11.04 -12.46 -4.10
C LYS A 50 11.96 -13.50 -3.47
N SER A 51 12.75 -13.09 -2.50
CA SER A 51 13.66 -13.96 -1.74
C SER A 51 13.83 -13.38 -0.34
N PRO A 52 14.10 -14.21 0.68
CA PRO A 52 14.25 -13.75 2.06
C PRO A 52 15.37 -12.71 2.24
N THR A 53 16.40 -12.76 1.40
CA THR A 53 17.56 -11.86 1.40
C THR A 53 17.46 -10.71 0.41
N SER A 54 16.44 -10.70 -0.47
CA SER A 54 16.32 -9.68 -1.50
C SER A 54 15.38 -8.55 -1.06
N PRO A 55 15.76 -7.28 -1.27
CA PRO A 55 14.86 -6.15 -1.05
C PRO A 55 13.74 -6.07 -2.11
N GLN A 56 13.83 -6.87 -3.18
CA GLN A 56 12.82 -6.89 -4.23
C GLN A 56 11.54 -7.57 -3.73
N VAL A 57 10.44 -6.85 -3.92
CA VAL A 57 9.09 -7.36 -3.64
C VAL A 57 8.33 -7.58 -4.94
N VAL A 58 7.44 -8.56 -4.91
CA VAL A 58 6.41 -8.79 -5.92
C VAL A 58 5.05 -8.59 -5.28
N TRP A 59 4.14 -8.05 -6.07
CA TRP A 59 2.84 -7.60 -5.61
C TRP A 59 1.74 -8.45 -6.24
N ASP A 60 0.67 -8.62 -5.48
CA ASP A 60 -0.63 -8.96 -6.05
C ASP A 60 -1.31 -7.63 -6.42
N GLN A 61 -1.31 -7.31 -7.72
CA GLN A 61 -1.76 -6.00 -8.19
C GLN A 61 -3.24 -5.74 -7.86
N GLU A 62 -4.10 -6.75 -8.02
CA GLU A 62 -5.53 -6.62 -7.77
C GLU A 62 -5.80 -6.30 -6.29
N LEU A 63 -5.21 -7.08 -5.37
CA LEU A 63 -5.39 -6.86 -3.94
C LEU A 63 -4.74 -5.56 -3.48
N ALA A 64 -3.57 -5.18 -4.02
CA ALA A 64 -2.93 -3.91 -3.71
C ALA A 64 -3.79 -2.70 -4.15
N VAL A 65 -4.35 -2.73 -5.36
CA VAL A 65 -5.25 -1.68 -5.87
C VAL A 65 -6.50 -1.58 -5.01
N ARG A 66 -7.09 -2.72 -4.63
CA ARG A 66 -8.28 -2.75 -3.77
C ARG A 66 -7.99 -2.14 -2.40
N ALA A 67 -6.95 -2.60 -1.72
CA ALA A 67 -6.58 -2.11 -0.39
C ALA A 67 -6.25 -0.61 -0.40
N TRP A 68 -5.54 -0.13 -1.43
CA TRP A 68 -5.27 1.30 -1.61
C TRP A 68 -6.55 2.12 -1.80
N THR A 69 -7.48 1.61 -2.61
CA THR A 69 -8.77 2.27 -2.87
C THR A 69 -9.62 2.33 -1.59
N GLU A 70 -9.65 1.27 -0.79
CA GLU A 70 -10.37 1.24 0.49
C GLU A 70 -9.77 2.25 1.48
N ALA A 71 -8.44 2.27 1.62
CA ALA A 71 -7.75 3.20 2.51
C ALA A 71 -7.93 4.67 2.10
N THR A 72 -7.90 4.97 0.80
CA THR A 72 -8.10 6.33 0.28
C THR A 72 -9.55 6.81 0.41
N LYS A 73 -10.53 5.91 0.28
CA LYS A 73 -11.95 6.22 0.54
C LYS A 73 -12.20 6.58 2.01
N ILE A 74 -11.69 5.79 2.95
CA ILE A 74 -11.82 6.06 4.39
C ILE A 74 -11.24 7.43 4.73
N ASN A 75 -10.09 7.76 4.14
CA ASN A 75 -9.44 9.04 4.39
C ASN A 75 -10.20 10.23 3.79
N ARG A 76 -11.10 10.02 2.82
CA ARG A 76 -11.98 11.06 2.26
C ARG A 76 -13.27 11.20 3.07
N SER A 77 -13.86 10.11 3.54
CA SER A 77 -15.04 10.14 4.41
C SER A 77 -14.76 10.76 5.78
N ARG A 78 -13.53 10.69 6.29
CA ARG A 78 -13.13 11.35 7.55
C ARG A 78 -13.15 12.89 7.52
N PHE A 79 -13.21 13.50 6.33
CA PHE A 79 -13.31 14.96 6.18
C PHE A 79 -14.74 15.43 5.85
N ASP A 80 -15.66 14.51 5.52
CA ASP A 80 -17.05 14.84 5.20
C ASP A 80 -17.96 14.80 6.45
N ASP A 81 -17.53 14.09 7.50
CA ASP A 81 -18.26 13.95 8.78
C ASP A 81 -17.90 15.04 9.82
N GLY A 82 -17.29 16.15 9.37
CA GLY A 82 -16.88 17.27 10.22
C GLY A 82 -17.71 18.54 10.05
N GLY A 83 -18.85 18.44 9.38
CA GLY A 83 -19.68 19.58 9.01
C GLY A 83 -21.16 19.31 9.11
N GLU A 84 -21.69 19.08 10.31
CA GLU A 84 -23.09 19.38 10.61
C GLU A 84 -23.22 20.05 11.99
N ALA A 85 -23.61 21.34 11.90
CA ALA A 85 -24.39 22.21 12.80
C ALA A 85 -24.14 22.22 14.32
#